data_AF-A0A7V4IXK7-F1
#
_entry.id   AF-A0A7V4IXK7-F1
#
_cell.length_a   1.000
_cell.length_b   1.000
_cell.length_c   1.000
_cell.angle_alpha   90.00
_cell.angle_beta   90.00
_cell.angle_gamma   90.00
#
_symmetry.space_group_name_H-M   'P 1'
#
loop_
_entity.id
_entity.type
_entity.pdbx_description
1 polymer ?
#
loop_
_entity_poly.entity_id
_entity_poly.type
_entity_poly.pdbx_seq_one_letter_code
_entity_poly.pdbx_strand_id
1 'polypeptide(L)'
;MRISEAPNILVFFTDQQRWDTAGCYGENPMGLTPNLDAMAARGVLCKRAFTAQPVCAPARGCLQTGRYATDHGVWRNGIPLPPTARTLALKLADAGYWTGYIGKWHLAEAPGVGPGYVPPELRGGYRDLWQAANLLELASHPHDLHLWG
;
A
#
# COMPACT_ATOMS: atom_id res chain seq x y z
N MET A 1 14.87 -24.53 3.12
CA MET A 1 13.89 -23.92 2.19
C MET A 1 14.68 -23.34 1.03
N ARG A 2 14.47 -23.81 -0.21
CA ARG A 2 15.14 -23.26 -1.39
C ARG A 2 14.30 -22.06 -1.85
N ILE A 3 14.83 -20.86 -1.72
CA ILE A 3 14.17 -19.64 -2.21
C ILE A 3 14.34 -19.65 -3.74
N SER A 4 13.25 -19.47 -4.49
CA SER A 4 13.33 -19.33 -5.95
C SER A 4 14.17 -18.10 -6.30
N GLU A 5 14.82 -18.10 -7.46
CA GLU A 5 15.62 -16.93 -7.89
C GLU A 5 14.75 -15.69 -8.13
N ALA A 6 13.46 -15.88 -8.39
CA ALA A 6 12.44 -14.85 -8.39
C ALA A 6 11.26 -15.27 -7.47
N PRO A 7 11.25 -14.87 -6.19
CA PRO A 7 10.16 -15.20 -5.28
C PRO A 7 8.94 -14.30 -5.50
N ASN A 8 7.73 -14.83 -5.33
CA ASN A 8 6.54 -13.99 -5.29
C ASN A 8 6.61 -13.02 -4.11
N ILE A 9 6.29 -11.75 -4.35
CA ILE A 9 6.31 -10.69 -3.34
C ILE A 9 4.88 -10.25 -3.09
N LEU A 10 4.39 -10.41 -1.85
CA LEU A 10 3.09 -9.92 -1.41
C LEU A 10 3.27 -8.80 -0.39
N VAL A 11 2.81 -7.60 -0.73
CA VAL A 11 2.75 -6.47 0.19
C VAL A 11 1.34 -6.36 0.75
N PHE A 12 1.15 -6.80 1.99
CA PHE A 12 -0.11 -6.64 2.72
C PHE A 12 -0.07 -5.34 3.53
N PHE A 13 -0.93 -4.39 3.19
CA PHE A 13 -0.90 -3.03 3.74
C PHE A 13 -2.27 -2.58 4.25
N THR A 14 -2.38 -2.46 5.57
CA THR A 14 -3.58 -1.96 6.26
C THR A 14 -3.56 -0.44 6.35
N ASP A 15 -4.74 0.18 6.51
CA ASP A 15 -4.87 1.63 6.69
C ASP A 15 -5.17 1.96 8.15
N GLN A 16 -4.51 3.00 8.68
CA GLN A 16 -4.69 3.52 10.05
C GLN A 16 -4.55 2.48 11.18
N GLN A 17 -3.83 1.37 10.95
CA GLN A 17 -3.59 0.37 11.98
C GLN A 17 -2.60 0.89 13.02
N ARG A 18 -3.00 0.92 14.29
CA ARG A 18 -2.06 1.14 15.39
C ARG A 18 -1.22 -0.12 15.61
N TRP A 19 0.07 0.05 15.88
CA TRP A 19 1.01 -1.07 16.07
C TRP A 19 0.63 -1.95 17.26
N ASP A 20 0.07 -1.37 18.32
CA ASP A 20 -0.35 -2.03 19.56
C ASP A 20 -1.67 -2.80 19.43
N THR A 21 -2.23 -2.92 18.23
CA THR A 21 -3.41 -3.75 17.95
C THR A 21 -3.07 -5.16 17.50
N ALA A 22 -1.81 -5.46 17.18
CA ALA A 22 -1.35 -6.80 16.82
C ALA A 22 -0.62 -7.48 17.98
N GLY A 23 -1.02 -8.71 18.30
CA GLY A 23 -0.49 -9.51 19.41
C GLY A 23 1.02 -9.73 19.34
N CYS A 24 1.58 -9.81 18.14
CA CYS A 24 3.02 -9.98 17.91
C CYS A 24 3.90 -8.85 18.50
N TYR A 25 3.32 -7.67 18.78
CA TYR A 25 4.03 -6.59 19.46
C TYR A 25 3.97 -6.67 21.00
N GLY A 26 3.24 -7.64 21.56
CA GLY A 26 3.22 -7.97 22.99
C GLY A 26 2.24 -7.17 23.85
N GLU A 27 1.70 -6.06 23.33
CA GLU A 27 0.84 -5.13 24.08
C GLU A 27 -0.66 -5.46 23.99
N ASN A 28 -1.08 -6.31 23.04
CA ASN A 28 -2.49 -6.67 22.86
C ASN A 28 -2.80 -8.04 23.51
N PRO A 29 -3.52 -8.09 24.65
CA PRO A 29 -3.84 -9.34 25.34
C PRO A 29 -5.01 -10.11 24.71
N MET A 30 -5.68 -9.55 23.69
CA MET A 30 -6.95 -10.09 23.20
C MET A 30 -6.80 -11.34 22.31
N GLY A 31 -5.60 -11.64 21.81
CA GLY A 31 -5.37 -12.81 20.95
C GLY A 31 -6.13 -12.80 19.63
N LEU A 32 -6.48 -11.61 19.11
CA LEU A 32 -7.34 -11.45 17.91
C LEU A 32 -6.59 -11.52 16.58
N THR A 33 -5.27 -11.62 16.58
CA THR A 33 -4.43 -11.58 15.37
C THR A 33 -3.60 -12.86 15.14
N PRO A 34 -4.15 -14.08 15.33
CA PRO A 34 -3.34 -15.30 15.34
C PRO A 34 -2.54 -15.54 14.04
N ASN A 35 -3.07 -15.11 12.89
CA ASN A 35 -2.38 -15.24 11.60
C ASN A 35 -1.19 -14.28 11.47
N LEU A 36 -1.34 -13.02 11.92
CA LEU A 36 -0.23 -12.06 11.93
C LEU A 36 0.84 -12.46 12.96
N ASP A 37 0.41 -13.01 14.10
CA ASP A 37 1.30 -13.47 15.16
C ASP A 37 2.13 -14.67 14.69
N ALA A 38 1.50 -15.64 14.04
CA ALA A 38 2.18 -16.77 13.41
C ALA A 38 3.13 -16.34 12.28
N MET A 39 2.77 -15.32 11.49
CA MET A 39 3.66 -14.76 10.47
C MET A 39 4.90 -14.12 11.09
N ALA A 40 4.74 -13.32 12.14
CA ALA A 40 5.84 -12.70 12.86
C ALA A 40 6.77 -13.74 13.52
N ALA A 41 6.21 -14.81 14.11
CA ALA A 41 6.99 -15.88 14.74
C ALA A 41 7.86 -16.69 13.76
N ARG A 42 7.48 -16.77 12.49
CA ARG A 42 8.23 -17.46 11.43
C ARG A 42 9.10 -16.54 10.58
N GLY A 43 9.03 -15.22 10.81
CA GLY A 43 9.66 -14.21 9.98
C GLY A 43 10.48 -13.22 10.81
N VAL A 44 10.58 -11.99 10.30
CA VAL A 44 11.26 -10.88 10.98
C VAL A 44 10.21 -9.86 11.42
N LEU A 45 10.21 -9.54 12.71
CA LEU A 45 9.36 -8.50 13.29
C LEU A 45 10.17 -7.22 13.53
N CYS A 46 9.83 -6.16 12.81
CA CYS A 46 10.42 -4.84 13.02
C CYS A 46 9.74 -4.11 14.19
N LYS A 47 10.29 -4.23 15.40
CA LYS A 47 9.74 -3.58 16.61
C LYS A 47 9.73 -2.05 16.59
N ARG A 48 10.52 -1.44 15.70
CA ARG A 48 10.65 0.02 15.56
C ARG A 48 10.59 0.41 14.09
N ALA A 49 9.37 0.41 13.55
CA ALA A 49 9.06 0.89 12.21
C ALA A 49 8.17 2.14 12.32
N PHE A 50 8.60 3.24 11.70
CA PHE A 50 7.88 4.52 11.75
C PHE A 50 7.43 4.92 10.36
N THR A 51 6.20 5.43 10.26
CA THR A 51 5.75 6.05 9.01
C THR A 51 6.53 7.33 8.74
N ALA A 52 6.90 7.55 7.48
CA ALA A 52 7.54 8.80 7.05
C ALA A 52 6.56 10.00 7.07
N GLN A 53 5.26 9.73 7.06
CA GLN A 53 4.18 10.73 7.11
C GLN A 53 2.95 10.16 7.85
N PRO A 54 2.35 10.89 8.80
CA PRO A 54 1.19 10.41 9.56
C PRO A 54 -0.15 10.68 8.83
N VAL A 55 -0.16 10.69 7.50
CA VAL A 55 -1.34 11.00 6.66
C VAL A 55 -1.40 10.04 5.47
N CYS A 56 -2.61 9.63 5.07
CA CYS A 56 -2.87 8.56 4.11
C CYS A 56 -2.08 8.68 2.78
N ALA A 57 -2.39 9.68 1.93
CA ALA A 57 -1.78 9.81 0.62
C ALA A 57 -0.26 10.04 0.71
N PRO A 58 0.25 10.92 1.60
CA PRO A 58 1.69 11.08 1.79
C PRO A 58 2.41 9.79 2.20
N ALA A 59 1.86 9.02 3.15
CA ALA A 59 2.46 7.75 3.58
C ALA A 59 2.50 6.72 2.44
N ARG A 60 1.44 6.66 1.63
CA ARG A 60 1.38 5.81 0.43
C ARG A 60 2.37 6.25 -0.64
N GLY A 61 2.54 7.55 -0.84
CA GLY A 61 3.56 8.12 -1.73
C GLY A 61 4.97 7.70 -1.30
N CYS A 62 5.25 7.80 0.00
CA CYS A 62 6.52 7.33 0.57
C CYS A 62 6.74 5.83 0.34
N LEU A 63 5.73 5.00 0.61
CA LEU A 63 5.79 3.55 0.40
C LEU A 63 6.03 3.18 -1.06
N GLN A 64 5.30 3.81 -1.99
CA GLN A 64 5.43 3.52 -3.41
C GLN A 64 6.77 3.97 -3.98
N THR A 65 7.28 5.13 -3.58
CA THR A 65 8.51 5.69 -4.18
C THR A 65 9.79 5.29 -3.46
N GLY A 66 9.69 4.96 -2.17
CA GLY A 66 10.84 4.83 -1.28
C GLY A 66 11.50 6.18 -0.96
N ARG A 67 10.77 7.29 -1.09
CA ARG A 67 11.28 8.66 -0.88
C ARG A 67 10.42 9.43 0.09
N TYR A 68 10.95 10.49 0.69
CA TYR A 68 10.17 11.36 1.57
C TYR A 68 9.18 12.22 0.78
N ALA A 69 8.11 12.67 1.44
CA ALA A 69 7.10 13.55 0.86
C ALA A 69 7.65 14.89 0.35
N THR A 70 8.76 15.36 0.92
CA THR A 70 9.49 16.54 0.44
C THR A 70 10.15 16.33 -0.92
N ASP A 71 10.42 15.09 -1.32
CA ASP A 71 11.00 14.75 -2.64
C ASP A 71 9.90 14.46 -3.67
N HIS A 72 8.93 13.61 -3.33
CA HIS A 72 7.88 13.20 -4.29
C HIS A 72 6.69 14.17 -4.36
N GLY A 73 6.62 15.18 -3.49
CA GLY A 73 5.66 16.29 -3.56
C GLY A 73 4.25 16.02 -3.02
N VAL A 74 3.94 14.80 -2.57
CA VAL A 74 2.63 14.45 -1.96
C VAL A 74 2.73 14.61 -0.45
N TRP A 75 2.61 15.84 0.05
CA TRP A 75 2.78 16.19 1.47
C TRP A 75 1.46 16.38 2.24
N ARG A 76 0.32 16.28 1.55
CA ARG A 76 -1.03 16.18 2.12
C ARG A 76 -1.94 15.35 1.20
N ASN A 77 -3.11 14.96 1.69
CA ASN A 77 -4.17 14.41 0.82
C ASN A 77 -4.65 15.46 -0.20
N GLY A 78 -5.21 15.02 -1.31
CA GLY A 78 -5.65 15.87 -2.42
C GLY A 78 -4.52 16.26 -3.39
N ILE A 79 -3.34 15.64 -3.29
CA ILE A 79 -2.24 15.82 -4.23
C ILE A 79 -1.97 14.47 -4.89
N PRO A 80 -2.03 14.37 -6.22
CA PRO A 80 -1.77 13.11 -6.91
C PRO A 80 -0.27 12.81 -6.91
N LEU A 81 0.09 11.54 -6.92
CA LEU A 81 1.47 11.16 -7.17
C LEU A 81 1.82 11.55 -8.62
N PRO A 82 2.97 12.21 -8.86
CA PRO A 82 3.38 12.55 -10.22
C PRO A 82 3.45 11.30 -11.11
N PRO A 83 2.92 11.31 -12.34
CA PRO A 83 3.00 10.16 -13.25
C PRO A 83 4.43 9.73 -13.58
N THR A 84 5.40 10.63 -13.40
CA THR A 84 6.84 10.39 -13.59
C THR A 84 7.51 9.72 -12.39
N ALA A 85 6.80 9.55 -11.26
CA ALA A 85 7.37 8.95 -10.06
C ALA A 85 7.77 7.49 -10.29
N ARG A 86 8.99 7.12 -9.89
CA ARG A 86 9.51 5.75 -10.01
C ARG A 86 9.06 4.91 -8.81
N THR A 87 7.91 4.28 -8.97
CA THR A 87 7.24 3.46 -7.95
C THR A 87 7.86 2.06 -7.77
N LEU A 88 7.42 1.37 -6.72
CA LEU A 88 7.72 -0.03 -6.43
C LEU A 88 7.32 -0.93 -7.61
N ALA A 89 6.14 -0.72 -8.19
CA ALA A 89 5.67 -1.48 -9.35
C ALA A 89 6.64 -1.36 -10.53
N LEU A 90 7.03 -0.13 -10.90
CA LEU A 90 7.95 0.09 -12.02
C LEU A 90 9.31 -0.58 -11.78
N LYS A 91 9.83 -0.49 -10.55
CA LYS A 91 11.12 -1.12 -10.18
C LYS A 91 11.03 -2.65 -10.23
N LEU A 92 9.92 -3.24 -9.80
CA LEU A 92 9.69 -4.69 -9.87
C LEU A 92 9.49 -5.15 -11.31
N ALA A 93 8.74 -4.39 -12.13
CA ALA A 93 8.55 -4.68 -13.54
C ALA A 93 9.88 -4.65 -14.32
N ASP A 94 10.75 -3.68 -14.04
CA ASP A 94 12.10 -3.62 -14.62
C ASP A 94 12.95 -4.87 -14.27
N ALA A 95 12.66 -5.52 -13.15
CA ALA A 95 13.26 -6.79 -12.73
C ALA A 95 12.52 -8.04 -13.26
N GLY A 96 11.54 -7.88 -14.14
CA GLY A 96 10.80 -8.96 -14.78
C GLY A 96 9.61 -9.49 -13.97
N TYR A 97 9.20 -8.81 -12.90
CA TYR A 97 8.01 -9.20 -12.14
C TYR A 97 6.73 -8.74 -12.83
N TRP A 98 5.74 -9.61 -12.80
CA TRP A 98 4.34 -9.24 -12.99
C TRP A 98 3.85 -8.44 -11.77
N THR A 99 3.17 -7.32 -12.00
CA THR A 99 2.79 -6.36 -10.95
C THR A 99 1.28 -6.13 -10.90
N GLY A 100 0.71 -6.38 -9.73
CA GLY A 100 -0.72 -6.21 -9.47
C GLY A 100 -0.99 -5.33 -8.25
N TYR A 101 -2.12 -4.63 -8.27
CA TYR A 101 -2.62 -3.86 -7.13
C TYR A 101 -4.09 -4.14 -6.86
N ILE A 102 -4.42 -4.42 -5.60
CA ILE A 102 -5.78 -4.63 -5.13
C ILE A 102 -6.00 -3.77 -3.87
N GLY A 103 -7.06 -2.95 -3.85
CA GLY A 103 -7.49 -2.18 -2.67
C GLY A 103 -7.48 -0.67 -2.85
N LYS A 104 -7.12 0.08 -1.80
CA LYS A 104 -7.19 1.55 -1.76
C LYS A 104 -5.93 2.18 -2.37
N TRP A 105 -6.04 3.09 -3.33
CA TRP A 105 -4.90 3.76 -3.97
C TRP A 105 -4.51 5.10 -3.31
N HIS A 106 -5.43 6.05 -3.27
CA HIS A 106 -5.32 7.37 -2.63
C HIS A 106 -4.16 8.25 -3.14
N LEU A 107 -3.77 8.07 -4.39
CA LEU A 107 -2.66 8.79 -5.02
C LEU A 107 -3.05 9.39 -6.39
N ALA A 108 -4.35 9.40 -6.72
CA ALA A 108 -4.87 9.88 -7.99
C ALA A 108 -5.86 11.05 -7.84
N GLU A 109 -5.85 11.76 -6.70
CA GLU A 109 -6.70 12.93 -6.49
C GLU A 109 -6.25 14.10 -7.40
N ALA A 110 -6.78 14.13 -8.63
CA ALA A 110 -6.51 15.12 -9.66
C ALA A 110 -7.83 15.69 -10.23
N PRO A 111 -7.82 16.87 -10.87
CA PRO A 111 -9.02 17.41 -11.52
C PRO A 111 -9.65 16.39 -12.48
N GLY A 112 -10.94 16.12 -12.30
CA GLY A 112 -11.68 15.15 -13.11
C GLY A 112 -11.58 13.69 -12.67
N VAL A 113 -10.79 13.38 -11.63
CA VAL A 113 -10.69 12.03 -11.07
C VAL A 113 -11.58 11.92 -9.83
N GLY A 114 -12.60 11.06 -9.92
CA GLY A 114 -13.52 10.80 -8.82
C GLY A 114 -12.92 9.92 -7.72
N PRO A 115 -13.70 9.61 -6.68
CA PRO A 115 -13.24 8.81 -5.54
C PRO A 115 -13.01 7.33 -5.89
N GLY A 116 -13.59 6.83 -6.98
CA GLY A 116 -13.54 5.42 -7.37
C GLY A 116 -12.46 5.12 -8.40
N TYR A 117 -12.85 5.23 -9.68
CA TYR A 117 -11.99 4.89 -10.81
C TYR A 117 -10.67 5.67 -10.83
N VAL A 118 -9.57 4.94 -11.08
CA VAL A 118 -8.23 5.50 -11.26
C VAL A 118 -7.78 5.29 -12.72
N PRO A 119 -7.56 6.37 -13.49
CA PRO A 119 -7.04 6.28 -14.85
C PRO A 119 -5.68 5.54 -14.91
N PRO A 120 -5.41 4.71 -15.94
CA PRO A 120 -4.18 3.93 -16.06
C PRO A 120 -2.87 4.71 -15.84
N GLU A 121 -2.81 5.94 -16.34
CA GLU A 121 -1.68 6.86 -16.21
C GLU A 121 -1.42 7.31 -14.76
N LEU A 122 -2.41 7.18 -13.87
CA LEU A 122 -2.32 7.49 -12.44
C LEU A 122 -2.20 6.26 -11.54
N ARG A 123 -2.11 5.05 -12.11
CA ARG A 123 -1.96 3.78 -11.37
C ARG A 123 -0.54 3.52 -10.89
N GLY A 124 0.39 4.48 -11.04
CA GLY A 124 1.76 4.33 -10.57
C GLY A 124 2.50 3.13 -11.18
N GLY A 125 2.14 2.70 -12.40
CA GLY A 125 2.83 1.64 -13.13
C GLY A 125 2.40 0.20 -12.80
N TYR A 126 1.37 -0.02 -11.98
CA TYR A 126 0.73 -1.34 -11.89
C TYR A 126 -0.07 -1.61 -13.16
N ARG A 127 0.46 -2.49 -14.04
CA ARG A 127 -0.07 -2.70 -15.39
C ARG A 127 -0.80 -4.02 -15.57
N ASP A 128 -0.44 -5.02 -14.79
CA ASP A 128 -0.80 -6.40 -15.11
C ASP A 128 -2.06 -6.86 -14.37
N LEU A 129 -2.34 -6.29 -13.20
CA LEU A 129 -3.64 -6.38 -12.51
C LEU A 129 -3.95 -5.09 -11.77
N TRP A 130 -5.20 -4.64 -11.92
CA TRP A 130 -5.74 -3.54 -11.16
C TRP A 130 -7.14 -3.90 -10.68
N GLN A 131 -7.36 -3.83 -9.37
CA GLN A 131 -8.68 -3.89 -8.74
C GLN A 131 -8.66 -2.91 -7.57
N ALA A 132 -8.87 -1.63 -7.84
CA ALA A 132 -8.66 -0.60 -6.83
C ALA A 132 -9.68 0.53 -6.88
N ALA A 133 -9.84 1.20 -5.74
CA ALA A 133 -10.57 2.45 -5.56
C ALA A 133 -9.60 3.55 -5.15
N ASN A 134 -9.84 4.79 -5.57
CA ASN A 134 -8.97 5.90 -5.19
C ASN A 134 -9.12 6.23 -3.70
N LEU A 135 -10.32 6.43 -3.18
CA LEU A 135 -10.54 6.84 -1.79
C LEU A 135 -11.01 5.70 -0.88
N LEU A 136 -10.93 5.94 0.44
CA LEU A 136 -11.11 4.91 1.47
C LEU A 136 -12.56 4.47 1.60
N GLU A 137 -13.49 5.39 1.38
CA GLU A 137 -14.92 5.25 1.60
C GLU A 137 -15.50 4.09 0.78
N LEU A 138 -14.84 3.75 -0.33
CA LEU A 138 -15.24 2.69 -1.26
C LEU A 138 -14.53 1.35 -0.99
N ALA A 139 -13.56 1.33 -0.07
CA ALA A 139 -12.70 0.19 0.21
C ALA A 139 -12.53 -0.15 1.71
N SER A 140 -13.35 0.45 2.60
CA SER A 140 -13.17 0.32 4.05
C SER A 140 -14.30 -0.43 4.76
N HIS A 141 -15.41 -0.73 4.07
CA HIS A 141 -16.47 -1.54 4.65
C HIS A 141 -16.15 -3.04 4.49
N PRO A 142 -16.41 -3.86 5.52
CA PRO A 142 -16.06 -5.28 5.51
C PRO A 142 -16.84 -6.10 4.47
N HIS A 143 -18.01 -5.61 4.05
CA HIS A 143 -18.90 -6.30 3.11
C HIS A 143 -19.27 -5.46 1.88
N ASP A 144 -18.96 -4.17 1.89
CA ASP A 144 -19.29 -3.23 0.81
C ASP A 144 -17.99 -2.66 0.23
N LEU A 145 -17.46 -3.37 -0.76
CA LEU A 145 -16.22 -3.06 -1.44
C LEU A 145 -16.52 -2.81 -2.92
N HIS A 146 -16.24 -1.60 -3.40
CA HIS A 146 -16.37 -1.27 -4.82
C HIS A 146 -14.98 -1.02 -5.39
N LEU A 147 -14.54 -1.89 -6.30
CA LEU A 147 -13.24 -1.80 -6.96
C LEU A 147 -13.42 -1.69 -8.47
N TRP A 148 -12.47 -1.02 -9.13
CA TRP A 148 -12.44 -0.85 -10.57
C TRP A 148 -11.26 -1.60 -11.18
N GLY A 149 -11.49 -2.21 -12.35
CA GLY A 149 -10.48 -2.82 -13.24
C GLY A 149 -9.90 -1.82 -14.25
#